data_AF-A0A9X1YT95-F1
#
_entry.id   AF-A0A9X1YT95-F1
#
_cell.length_a   1.000
_cell.length_b   1.000
_cell.length_c   1.000
_cell.angle_alpha   90.00
_cell.angle_beta   90.00
_cell.angle_gamma   90.00
#
_symmetry.space_group_name_H-M   'P 1'
#
loop_
_entity.id
_entity.type
_entity.pdbx_description
1 polymer ?
#
loop_
_entity_poly.entity_id
_entity_poly.type
_entity_poly.pdbx_seq_one_letter_code
_entity_poly.pdbx_strand_id
1 'polypeptide(L)' 'MADKSFKSGQRVTLESVAEATGIHRATLSKIASQRAYNTTTDVLEKLCRFFECSWSEIAEYVPDDLVPTASNEQH' A
#
# COMPACT_ATOMS: atom_id res chain seq x y z
N MET A 1 17.36 -17.85 7.30
CA MET A 1 16.18 -18.56 6.79
C MET A 1 14.93 -17.76 7.14
N ALA A 2 14.51 -16.85 6.26
CA ALA A 2 13.19 -16.25 6.29
C ALA A 2 12.60 -16.43 4.89
N ASP A 3 12.53 -17.70 4.49
CA ASP A 3 11.76 -18.16 3.36
C ASP A 3 10.28 -18.07 3.77
N LYS A 4 9.63 -16.97 3.40
CA LYS A 4 8.18 -16.92 3.29
C LYS A 4 7.81 -16.33 1.94
N SER A 5 7.95 -17.20 0.95
CA SER A 5 6.90 -17.46 -0.03
C SER A 5 6.31 -16.22 -0.70
N PHE A 6 6.87 -15.92 -1.87
CA PHE A 6 6.20 -15.22 -2.98
C PHE A 6 4.93 -15.99 -3.36
N LYS A 7 3.84 -15.84 -2.59
CA LYS A 7 2.59 -16.57 -2.83
C LYS A 7 1.69 -15.76 -3.76
N SER A 8 1.42 -16.38 -4.90
CA SER A 8 0.54 -15.94 -5.98
C SER A 8 1.20 -15.02 -7.02
N GLY A 9 1.67 -15.62 -8.11
CA GLY A 9 1.93 -14.93 -9.38
C GLY A 9 0.66 -14.43 -10.07
N GLN A 10 -0.33 -13.99 -9.30
CA GLN A 10 -1.56 -13.38 -9.82
C GLN A 10 -1.35 -11.87 -9.84
N ARG A 11 -1.60 -11.24 -11.00
CA ARG A 11 -1.67 -9.77 -11.08
C ARG A 11 -2.82 -9.31 -10.19
N VAL A 12 -2.49 -8.86 -8.98
CA VAL A 12 -3.45 -8.20 -8.10
C VAL A 12 -3.76 -6.83 -8.72
N THR A 13 -4.99 -6.65 -9.19
CA THR A 13 -5.47 -5.37 -9.72
C THR A 13 -6.06 -4.54 -8.59
N LEU A 14 -6.01 -3.21 -8.72
CA LEU A 14 -6.67 -2.29 -7.76
C LEU A 14 -8.17 -2.58 -7.62
N GLU A 15 -8.80 -3.12 -8.66
CA GLU A 15 -10.21 -3.51 -8.67
C GLU A 15 -10.46 -4.72 -7.76
N SER A 16 -9.67 -5.78 -7.91
CA SER A 16 -9.77 -6.97 -7.04
C SER A 16 -9.54 -6.64 -5.57
N VAL A 17 -8.57 -5.75 -5.29
CA VAL A 17 -8.33 -5.27 -3.92
C VAL A 17 -9.52 -4.46 -3.42
N ALA A 18 -10.08 -3.57 -4.25
CA ALA A 18 -11.23 -2.75 -3.87
C ALA A 18 -12.45 -3.61 -3.52
N GLU A 19 -12.74 -4.64 -4.33
CA GLU A 19 -13.84 -5.57 -4.10
C GLU A 19 -13.63 -6.41 -2.84
N ALA A 20 -12.42 -6.90 -2.60
CA ALA A 20 -12.13 -7.78 -1.46
C ALA A 20 -11.99 -7.02 -0.13
N THR A 21 -11.42 -5.82 -0.15
CA THR A 21 -11.18 -5.00 1.05
C THR A 21 -12.32 -4.02 1.35
N GLY A 22 -13.19 -3.75 0.37
CA GLY A 22 -14.20 -2.70 0.44
C GLY A 22 -13.63 -1.28 0.39
N ILE A 23 -12.34 -1.12 0.07
CA ILE A 23 -11.69 0.18 -0.06
C ILE A 23 -11.97 0.73 -1.46
N HIS A 24 -12.36 2.00 -1.57
CA HIS A 24 -12.54 2.64 -2.87
C HIS A 24 -11.25 2.62 -3.70
N ARG A 25 -11.36 2.25 -4.99
CA ARG A 25 -10.25 2.26 -5.96
C ARG A 25 -9.51 3.60 -5.99
N ALA A 26 -10.21 4.72 -5.84
CA ALA A 26 -9.59 6.05 -5.77
C ALA A 26 -8.63 6.19 -4.58
N THR A 27 -8.98 5.63 -3.43
CA THR A 27 -8.12 5.60 -2.23
C THR A 27 -6.91 4.70 -2.46
N LEU A 28 -7.11 3.50 -3.00
CA LEU A 28 -6.00 2.59 -3.35
C LEU A 28 -5.06 3.21 -4.38
N SER A 29 -5.60 3.91 -5.38
CA SER A 29 -4.81 4.64 -6.37
C SER A 29 -3.98 5.76 -5.72
N LYS A 30 -4.52 6.48 -4.74
CA LYS A 30 -3.77 7.49 -4.00
C LYS A 30 -2.68 6.86 -3.15
N ILE A 31 -2.95 5.76 -2.46
CA ILE A 31 -1.94 5.02 -1.69
C ILE A 31 -0.82 4.50 -2.60
N ALA A 32 -1.17 4.00 -3.79
CA ALA A 32 -0.19 3.47 -4.75
C ALA A 32 0.61 4.57 -5.45
N SER A 33 0.01 5.72 -5.76
CA SER A 33 0.67 6.83 -6.48
C SER A 33 1.30 7.87 -5.57
N GLN A 34 0.86 7.99 -4.31
CA GLN A 34 1.31 9.01 -3.36
C GLN A 34 1.89 8.34 -2.12
N ARG A 35 3.22 8.42 -1.99
CA ARG A 35 3.98 7.92 -0.83
C ARG A 35 3.60 8.58 0.50
N ALA A 36 3.06 9.80 0.45
CA ALA A 36 2.65 10.59 1.63
C ALA A 36 1.12 10.61 1.83
N TYR A 37 0.41 9.56 1.40
CA TYR A 37 -1.03 9.50 1.65
C TYR A 37 -1.31 9.15 3.11
N ASN A 38 -2.06 10.02 3.79
CA ASN A 38 -2.57 9.74 5.14
C ASN A 38 -3.61 8.63 5.08
N THR A 39 -3.17 7.39 5.30
CA THR A 39 -4.03 6.22 5.42
C THR A 39 -4.37 5.93 6.89
N THR A 40 -5.45 5.21 7.13
CA THR A 40 -5.85 4.78 8.47
C THR A 40 -5.38 3.36 8.76
N THR A 41 -5.27 3.02 10.04
CA THR A 41 -4.95 1.67 10.53
C THR A 41 -5.94 0.62 10.02
N ASP A 42 -7.22 0.99 9.82
CA ASP A 42 -8.25 0.12 9.24
C ASP A 42 -7.93 -0.29 7.79
N VAL A 43 -7.50 0.66 6.97
CA VAL A 43 -7.08 0.39 5.58
C VAL A 43 -5.87 -0.54 5.57
N LEU A 44 -4.89 -0.27 6.42
CA LEU A 44 -3.70 -1.11 6.56
C LEU A 44 -4.05 -2.54 7.03
N GLU A 45 -4.96 -2.70 8.01
CA GLU A 45 -5.43 -4.01 8.46
C GLU A 45 -6.09 -4.80 7.33
N LYS A 46 -6.98 -4.16 6.56
CA LYS A 46 -7.66 -4.79 5.41
C LYS A 46 -6.68 -5.24 4.33
N LEU A 47 -5.68 -4.42 4.04
CA LEU A 47 -4.62 -4.77 3.10
C LEU A 47 -3.77 -5.93 3.65
N CYS A 48 -3.34 -5.88 4.90
CA CYS A 48 -2.64 -6.99 5.56
C CYS A 48 -3.42 -8.30 5.50
N ARG A 49 -4.73 -8.27 5.78
CA ARG A 49 -5.59 -9.47 5.70
C ARG A 49 -5.73 -9.97 4.27
N PHE A 50 -5.87 -9.07 3.30
CA PHE A 50 -6.02 -9.43 1.89
C PHE A 50 -4.73 -10.03 1.31
N PHE A 51 -3.58 -9.44 1.60
CA PHE A 51 -2.27 -9.89 1.13
C PHE A 51 -1.65 -10.98 2.02
N GLU A 52 -2.31 -11.34 3.12
CA GLU A 52 -1.82 -12.27 4.14
C GLU A 52 -0.39 -11.93 4.61
N CYS A 53 -0.08 -10.64 4.70
CA CYS A 53 1.26 -10.13 4.96
C CYS A 53 1.34 -9.38 6.30
N SER A 54 2.56 -9.18 6.77
CA SER A 54 2.83 -8.44 8.01
C SER A 54 2.74 -6.93 7.79
N TRP A 55 2.42 -6.18 8.84
CA TRP A 55 2.36 -4.71 8.80
C TRP A 55 3.63 -4.06 8.25
N SER A 56 4.79 -4.61 8.60
CA SER A 56 6.10 -4.15 8.11
C SER A 56 6.32 -4.34 6.60
N GLU A 57 5.50 -5.16 5.94
CA GLU A 57 5.58 -5.38 4.48
C GLU A 57 4.75 -4.34 3.70
N ILE A 58 3.81 -3.67 4.35
CA ILE A 58 2.91 -2.67 3.72
C ILE A 58 3.17 -1.24 4.19
N ALA A 59 3.77 -1.06 5.37
CA ALA A 59 4.03 0.24 5.96
C ALA A 59 5.41 0.27 6.63
N GLU A 60 6.14 1.36 6.39
CA GLU A 60 7.43 1.64 7.01
C GLU A 60 7.40 3.04 7.60
N TYR A 61 8.04 3.22 8.76
CA TYR A 61 8.29 4.55 9.29
C TYR A 61 9.40 5.21 8.50
N VAL A 62 9.05 6.25 7.74
CA VAL A 62 10.02 7.11 7.05
C VAL A 62 10.10 8.42 7.84
N PRO A 63 11.28 8.79 8.38
CA PRO A 63 11.44 10.08 9.03
C PRO A 63 11.27 11.21 8.00
N ASP A 64 10.66 12.32 8.42
CA ASP A 64 10.27 13.45 7.56
C ASP A 64 11.43 13.98 6.70
N ASP A 65 12.65 13.99 7.26
CA ASP A 65 13.89 14.43 6.60
C ASP A 65 14.33 13.52 5.43
N LEU A 66 13.85 12.27 5.40
CA LEU A 66 14.15 11.27 4.37
C LEU A 66 12.99 11.08 3.38
N VAL A 67 11.89 11.81 3.53
CA VAL A 67 10.84 11.82 2.51
C VAL A 67 11.31 12.79 1.44
N PRO A 68 11.75 12.33 0.26
CA PRO A 68 11.90 13.24 -0.86
C PRO A 68 10.51 13.78 -1.14
N THR A 69 10.22 15.00 -0.70
CA THR A 69 9.11 15.79 -1.21
C THR A 69 9.27 15.72 -2.72
N ALA A 70 8.40 14.95 -3.38
CA ALA A 70 8.38 14.89 -4.82
C ALA A 70 8.16 16.32 -5.30
N SER A 71 9.26 16.98 -5.68
CA SER A 71 9.25 18.29 -6.28
C SER A 71 8.35 18.19 -7.48
N ASN A 72 7.26 18.92 -7.35
CA ASN A 72 6.30 19.25 -8.37
C ASN A 72 7.04 19.91 -9.54
N GLU A 73 7.50 19.12 -10.52
CA GLU A 73 7.98 19.66 -11.80
C GLU A 73 6.76 19.87 -12.69
N GLN A 74 6.15 21.05 -12.52
CA GLN A 74 5.28 21.67 -13.51
C GLN A 74 6.19 22.35 -14.54
N HIS A 75 6.20 21.85 -15.78
CA HIS A 75 6.46 22.66 -16.96
C HIS A 75 5.48 22.30 -18.06
#